data_AF-A0A7H0VEI3-F1
#
_entry.id   AF-A0A7H0VEI3-F1
#
_cell.length_a   1.000
_cell.length_b   1.000
_cell.length_c   1.000
_cell.angle_alpha   90.00
_cell.angle_beta   90.00
_cell.angle_gamma   90.00
#
_symmetry.space_group_name_H-M   'P 1'
#
loop_
_entity.id
_entity.type
_entity.pdbx_description
1 polymer ?
#
loop_
_entity_poly.entity_id
_entity_poly.type
_entity_poly.pdbx_seq_one_letter_code
_entity_poly.pdbx_strand_id
1 'polypeptide(L)'
;MDPRKEKYMKLMGQLTEGFDWPSVYMFKFIVPADNSKIAQVESLFNSKEAQISIRNSRKGNFVSITAKELMMSPEKVIERYLEAEGIEGLISL
;
A
#
# COMPACT_ATOMS: atom_id res chain seq x y z
N MET A 1 -10.35 -18.94 13.19
CA MET A 1 -9.11 -18.53 12.48
C MET A 1 -9.17 -17.01 12.35
N ASP A 2 -8.07 -16.29 12.60
CA ASP A 2 -8.05 -14.82 12.47
C ASP A 2 -8.18 -14.45 10.97
N PRO A 3 -9.23 -13.71 10.57
CA PRO A 3 -9.51 -13.43 9.15
C PRO A 3 -8.41 -12.58 8.48
N ARG A 4 -7.61 -11.82 9.24
CA ARG A 4 -6.49 -11.04 8.70
C ARG A 4 -5.36 -11.98 8.28
N LYS A 5 -5.09 -13.01 9.09
CA LYS A 5 -4.06 -14.01 8.78
C LYS A 5 -4.34 -14.72 7.47
N GLU A 6 -5.60 -15.08 7.21
CA GLU A 6 -6.00 -15.75 5.97
C GLU A 6 -5.86 -14.83 4.74
N LYS A 7 -6.28 -13.56 4.85
CA LYS A 7 -6.09 -12.54 3.80
C LYS A 7 -4.62 -12.42 3.39
N TYR A 8 -3.71 -12.28 4.36
CA TYR A 8 -2.30 -12.10 4.08
C TYR A 8 -1.58 -13.38 3.65
N MET A 9 -1.99 -14.56 4.14
CA MET A 9 -1.48 -15.83 3.61
C MET A 9 -1.83 -16.01 2.13
N LYS A 10 -3.06 -15.65 1.74
CA LYS A 10 -3.49 -15.71 0.35
C LYS A 10 -2.72 -14.71 -0.52
N LEU A 11 -2.58 -13.46 -0.06
CA LEU A 11 -1.80 -12.44 -0.77
C LEU A 11 -0.33 -12.86 -0.92
N MET A 12 0.28 -13.42 0.12
CA MET A 12 1.65 -13.92 0.09
C MET A 12 1.85 -15.00 -1.00
N GLY A 13 0.91 -15.95 -1.11
CA GLY A 13 0.92 -16.95 -2.18
C GLY A 13 0.86 -16.30 -3.57
N GLN A 14 -0.09 -15.38 -3.78
CA GLN A 14 -0.24 -14.65 -5.04
C GLN A 14 1.01 -13.86 -5.42
N LEU A 15 1.68 -13.23 -4.46
CA LEU A 15 2.91 -12.47 -4.68
C LEU A 15 4.11 -13.37 -4.99
N THR A 16 4.16 -14.55 -4.37
CA THR A 16 5.23 -15.53 -4.59
C THR A 16 5.11 -16.20 -5.95
N GLU A 17 3.89 -16.50 -6.39
CA GLU A 17 3.64 -17.15 -7.70
C GLU A 17 3.60 -16.14 -8.87
N GLY A 18 3.20 -14.89 -8.62
CA GLY A 18 2.95 -13.90 -9.65
C GLY A 18 4.12 -12.98 -9.99
N PHE A 19 5.21 -12.99 -9.19
CA PHE A 19 6.32 -12.06 -9.33
C PHE A 19 7.67 -12.75 -9.09
N ASP A 20 8.66 -12.39 -9.91
CA ASP A 20 10.07 -12.64 -9.65
C ASP A 20 10.67 -11.47 -8.88
N TRP A 21 11.34 -11.77 -7.77
CA TRP A 21 11.85 -10.79 -6.82
C TRP A 21 13.38 -10.59 -6.98
N PRO A 22 13.91 -9.36 -6.86
CA PRO A 22 13.20 -8.11 -6.56
C PRO A 22 12.34 -7.62 -7.73
N SER A 23 11.17 -7.06 -7.41
CA SER A 23 10.19 -6.61 -8.40
C SER A 23 9.64 -5.23 -8.08
N VAL A 24 9.29 -4.47 -9.12
CA VAL A 24 8.58 -3.20 -8.93
C VAL A 24 7.13 -3.51 -8.60
N TYR A 25 6.75 -3.24 -7.35
CA TYR A 25 5.38 -3.42 -6.89
C TYR A 25 4.66 -2.07 -6.85
N MET A 26 3.39 -2.07 -7.24
CA MET A 26 2.53 -0.89 -7.22
C MET A 26 1.50 -1.02 -6.11
N PHE A 27 1.64 -0.20 -5.08
CA PHE A 27 0.65 -0.03 -4.04
C PHE A 27 -0.38 1.01 -4.45
N LYS A 28 -1.62 0.79 -4.05
CA LYS A 28 -2.69 1.77 -4.21
C LYS A 28 -3.50 1.87 -2.93
N PHE A 29 -3.40 3.01 -2.28
CA PHE A 29 -4.17 3.35 -1.09
C PHE A 29 -5.17 4.45 -1.40
N ILE A 30 -6.28 4.42 -0.70
CA ILE A 30 -7.30 5.45 -0.75
C ILE A 30 -7.56 5.85 0.69
N VAL A 31 -7.38 7.12 0.99
CA VAL A 31 -7.62 7.71 2.30
C VAL A 31 -8.61 8.86 2.17
N PRO A 32 -9.32 9.25 3.25
CA PRO A 32 -10.03 10.52 3.28
C PRO A 32 -9.11 11.66 2.88
N ALA A 33 -9.66 12.72 2.29
CA ALA A 33 -8.92 13.92 1.90
C ALA A 33 -8.51 14.75 3.13
N ASP A 34 -7.67 14.15 3.96
CA ASP A 34 -7.12 14.67 5.19
C ASP A 34 -5.59 14.66 5.09
N ASN A 35 -4.96 15.82 5.29
CA ASN A 35 -3.52 15.96 5.11
C ASN A 35 -2.71 15.09 6.07
N SER A 36 -3.21 14.81 7.27
CA SER A 36 -2.52 13.93 8.22
C SER A 36 -2.52 12.49 7.72
N LYS A 37 -3.65 12.00 7.19
CA LYS A 37 -3.76 10.65 6.62
C LYS A 37 -2.92 10.50 5.35
N ILE A 38 -2.89 11.53 4.50
CA ILE A 38 -2.06 11.54 3.30
C ILE A 38 -0.57 11.46 3.68
N ALA A 39 -0.12 12.31 4.61
CA ALA A 39 1.26 12.30 5.09
C ALA A 39 1.65 10.98 5.76
N GLN A 40 0.75 10.34 6.51
CA GLN A 40 0.98 9.02 7.10
C GLN A 40 1.22 7.96 6.02
N VAL A 41 0.41 7.93 4.95
CA VAL A 41 0.60 6.98 3.84
C VAL A 41 1.90 7.28 3.09
N GLU A 42 2.19 8.55 2.81
CA GLU A 42 3.44 8.94 2.14
C GLU A 42 4.66 8.53 2.97
N SER A 43 4.59 8.63 4.30
CA SER A 43 5.67 8.24 5.21
C SER A 43 5.96 6.73 5.21
N LEU A 44 5.05 5.90 4.67
CA LEU A 44 5.30 4.47 4.49
C LEU A 44 6.26 4.18 3.34
N PHE A 45 6.49 5.16 2.46
CA PHE A 45 7.30 5.02 1.26
C PHE A 45 8.52 5.93 1.34
N ASN A 46 9.67 5.46 0.88
CA ASN A 46 10.83 6.34 0.79
C ASN A 46 10.67 7.23 -0.44
N SER A 47 10.41 8.53 -0.27
CA SER A 47 10.19 9.45 -1.39
C SER A 47 11.38 9.57 -2.35
N LYS A 48 12.57 9.07 -1.97
CA LYS A 48 13.76 9.02 -2.84
C LYS A 48 13.80 7.80 -3.75
N GLU A 49 13.14 6.71 -3.35
CA GLU A 49 13.20 5.41 -4.04
C GLU A 49 11.84 5.04 -4.66
N ALA A 50 10.75 5.41 -4.01
CA ALA A 50 9.39 5.20 -4.48
C ALA A 50 8.92 6.34 -5.38
N GLN A 51 8.31 5.98 -6.51
CA GLN A 51 7.53 6.90 -7.33
C GLN A 51 6.11 7.00 -6.75
N ILE A 52 5.84 8.09 -6.04
CA ILE A 52 4.54 8.38 -5.42
C ILE A 52 3.72 9.30 -6.33
N SER A 53 2.45 8.97 -6.55
CA SER A 53 1.48 9.76 -7.29
C SER A 53 0.20 9.90 -6.49
N ILE A 54 -0.22 11.14 -6.26
CA ILE A 54 -1.39 11.49 -5.46
C ILE A 54 -2.46 12.06 -6.38
N ARG A 55 -3.68 11.56 -6.25
CA ARG A 55 -4.82 11.99 -7.06
C ARG A 55 -6.07 12.18 -6.20
N ASN A 56 -6.61 13.38 -6.20
CA ASN A 56 -7.88 13.67 -5.54
C ASN A 56 -9.04 12.96 -6.27
N SER A 57 -9.99 12.45 -5.48
CA SER A 57 -11.23 11.89 -6.00
C SER A 57 -12.10 12.97 -6.65
N ARG A 58 -12.99 12.55 -7.56
CA ARG A 58 -13.89 13.45 -8.29
C ARG A 58 -14.77 14.32 -7.39
N LYS A 59 -15.10 13.85 -6.18
CA LYS A 59 -15.92 14.58 -5.20
C LYS A 59 -15.09 15.29 -4.11
N GLY A 60 -13.77 15.13 -4.11
CA GLY A 60 -12.87 15.73 -3.12
C GLY A 60 -12.84 15.05 -1.75
N ASN A 61 -13.70 14.07 -1.46
CA ASN A 61 -13.77 13.43 -0.13
C ASN A 61 -12.63 12.44 0.15
N PHE A 62 -12.04 11.88 -0.90
CA PHE A 62 -10.96 10.92 -0.83
C PHE A 62 -9.78 11.33 -1.71
N VAL A 63 -8.60 10.81 -1.36
CA VAL A 63 -7.38 10.92 -2.13
C VAL A 63 -6.85 9.51 -2.38
N SER A 64 -6.56 9.21 -3.65
CA SER A 64 -5.87 7.99 -4.05
C SER A 64 -4.38 8.25 -4.10
N ILE A 65 -3.61 7.45 -3.39
CA ILE A 65 -2.15 7.49 -3.36
C ILE A 65 -1.66 6.20 -4.01
N THR A 66 -0.89 6.35 -5.08
CA THR A 66 -0.25 5.25 -5.79
C THR A 66 1.24 5.34 -5.55
N ALA A 67 1.86 4.30 -5.01
CA ALA A 67 3.29 4.24 -4.80
C ALA A 67 3.88 3.05 -5.55
N LYS A 68 4.89 3.30 -6.38
CA LYS A 68 5.66 2.25 -7.06
C LYS A 68 7.06 2.21 -6.46
N GLU A 69 7.43 1.07 -5.90
CA GLU A 69 8.73 0.89 -5.24
C GLU A 69 9.32 -0.46 -5.66
N LEU A 70 10.65 -0.53 -5.75
CA LEU A 70 11.34 -1.80 -5.92
C LEU A 70 11.29 -2.54 -4.59
N MET A 71 10.53 -3.62 -4.57
CA MET A 71 10.34 -4.44 -3.39
C MET A 71 11.22 -5.68 -3.50
N MET A 72 11.93 -5.99 -2.42
CA MET A 72 12.94 -7.06 -2.42
C MET A 72 12.35 -8.46 -2.28
N SER A 73 11.17 -8.56 -1.67
CA SER A 73 10.53 -9.83 -1.34
C SER A 73 9.03 -9.62 -1.12
N PRO A 74 8.21 -10.66 -1.31
CA PRO A 74 6.77 -10.58 -1.08
C PRO A 74 6.45 -10.25 0.39
N GLU A 75 7.28 -10.68 1.34
CA GLU A 75 7.15 -10.37 2.77
C GLU A 75 7.18 -8.85 3.03
N LYS A 76 8.03 -8.12 2.32
CA LYS A 76 8.13 -6.66 2.43
C LYS A 76 6.86 -5.96 1.93
N VAL A 77 6.20 -6.53 0.93
CA VAL A 77 4.89 -6.02 0.47
C VAL A 77 3.82 -6.22 1.54
N ILE A 78 3.79 -7.40 2.17
CA ILE A 78 2.85 -7.68 3.25
C ILE A 78 3.09 -6.76 4.46
N GLU A 79 4.35 -6.59 4.87
CA GLU A 79 4.75 -5.67 5.95
C GLU A 79 4.22 -4.25 5.69
N ARG A 80 4.37 -3.74 4.47
CA ARG A 80 3.86 -2.43 4.07
C ARG A 80 2.34 -2.31 4.20
N TYR A 81 1.59 -3.35 3.81
CA TYR A 81 0.13 -3.36 3.97
C TYR A 81 -0.28 -3.40 5.44
N LEU A 82 0.45 -4.13 6.30
CA LEU A 82 0.20 -4.17 7.74
C LEU A 82 0.45 -2.81 8.41
N GLU A 83 1.51 -2.10 8.02
CA GLU A 83 1.78 -0.73 8.49
C GLU A 83 0.67 0.23 8.05
N ALA A 84 0.20 0.10 6.80
CA ALA A 84 -0.88 0.91 6.26
C ALA A 84 -2.23 0.67 6.96
N GLU A 85 -2.51 -0.55 7.43
CA GLU A 85 -3.77 -0.85 8.16
C GLU A 85 -3.90 -0.09 9.48
N GLY A 86 -2.82 0.46 10.03
CA GLY A 86 -2.86 1.36 11.18
C GLY A 86 -3.49 2.73 10.88
N ILE A 87 -3.61 3.10 9.60
CA ILE A 87 -4.12 4.41 9.18
C ILE A 87 -5.64 4.35 9.11
N GLU A 88 -6.30 5.13 9.97
CA GLU A 88 -7.75 5.12 10.09
C GLU A 88 -8.46 5.55 8.79
N GLY A 89 -9.37 4.70 8.31
CA GLY A 89 -10.14 4.97 7.09
C GLY A 89 -9.37 4.71 5.80
N LEU A 90 -8.19 4.08 5.89
CA LEU A 90 -7.44 3.62 4.73
C LEU A 90 -8.13 2.43 4.05
N ILE A 91 -8.18 2.49 2.73
CA ILE A 91 -8.64 1.42 1.85
C ILE A 91 -7.48 1.06 0.92
N SER A 92 -7.03 -0.19 0.98
CA SER A 92 -6.01 -0.74 0.08
C SER A 92 -6.68 -1.45 -1.11
N LEU A 93 -6.14 -1.27 -2.32
CA LEU A 93 -6.53 -1.99 -3.55
C LEU A 93 -5.44 -2.93 -4.05
#